data_AF-A0A939CCX9-F1
#
_entry.id   AF-A0A939CCX9-F1
#
_cell.length_a   1.000
_cell.length_b   1.000
_cell.length_c   1.000
_cell.angle_alpha   90.00
_cell.angle_beta   90.00
_cell.angle_gamma   90.00
#
_symmetry.space_group_name_H-M   'P 1'
#
loop_
_entity.id
_entity.type
_entity.pdbx_description
1 polymer ?
#
loop_
_entity_poly.entity_id
_entity_poly.type
_entity_poly.pdbx_seq_one_letter_code
_entity_poly.pdbx_strand_id
1 'polypeptide(L)' 'YQLNFIRQHGSQTQAVNPDEVVSDHCPNCGAPLKISAVSECDYCGANLSRSPNQWVLDTYDVVDEDELYN' A
#
# COMPACT_ATOMS: atom_id res chain seq x y z
N TYR A 1 -7.89 5.75 18.30
CA TYR A 1 -6.78 5.34 17.40
C TYR A 1 -6.82 6.18 16.12
N GLN A 2 -5.66 6.63 15.65
CA GLN A 2 -5.48 7.38 14.41
C GLN A 2 -4.43 6.68 13.54
N LEU A 3 -4.69 6.60 12.24
CA LEU A 3 -3.79 6.04 11.23
C LEU A 3 -3.50 7.14 10.22
N ASN A 4 -2.24 7.52 10.07
CA ASN A 4 -1.82 8.51 9.08
C ASN A 4 -1.18 7.79 7.89
N PHE A 5 -1.67 8.08 6.69
CA PHE A 5 -1.14 7.51 5.45
C PHE A 5 -0.50 8.59 4.60
N ILE A 6 0.67 8.28 4.03
CA ILE A 6 1.40 9.18 3.13
C ILE A 6 1.44 8.60 1.71
N ARG A 7 1.49 9.49 0.72
CA ARG A 7 1.65 9.16 -0.70
C ARG A 7 2.43 10.26 -1.41
N GLN A 8 3.20 9.92 -2.44
CA GLN A 8 3.93 10.92 -3.21
C GLN A 8 2.97 11.87 -3.94
N HIS A 9 3.27 13.18 -3.84
CA HIS A 9 2.51 14.21 -4.54
C HIS A 9 2.60 14.02 -6.06
N GLY A 10 1.46 14.11 -6.75
CA GLY A 10 1.37 13.89 -8.20
C GLY A 10 1.35 12.43 -8.63
N SER A 11 1.35 11.48 -7.69
CA SER A 11 1.19 10.08 -8.02
C SER A 11 -0.19 9.80 -8.64
N GLN A 12 -0.20 9.09 -9.77
CA GLN A 12 -1.43 8.67 -10.46
C GLN A 12 -1.68 7.19 -10.20
N THR A 13 -2.93 6.86 -9.86
CA THR A 13 -3.38 5.47 -9.85
C THR A 13 -3.56 5.02 -11.29
N GLN A 14 -2.98 3.89 -11.67
CA GLN A 14 -3.23 3.34 -13.00
C GLN A 14 -4.72 3.01 -13.13
N ALA A 15 -5.32 3.42 -14.24
CA ALA A 15 -6.68 3.04 -14.58
C ALA A 15 -6.64 1.59 -15.08
N VAL A 16 -6.86 0.65 -14.18
CA VAL A 16 -6.99 -0.79 -14.48
C VAL A 16 -8.46 -1.15 -14.45
N ASN A 17 -8.88 -2.15 -15.24
CA ASN A 17 -10.24 -2.66 -15.15
C ASN A 17 -10.52 -3.13 -13.71
N PRO A 18 -11.67 -2.79 -13.10
CA PRO A 18 -11.98 -3.20 -11.73
C PRO A 18 -11.87 -4.71 -11.50
N ASP A 19 -12.17 -5.51 -12.52
CA ASP A 19 -12.07 -6.98 -12.50
C ASP A 19 -10.62 -7.51 -12.55
N GLU A 20 -9.65 -6.66 -12.91
CA GLU A 20 -8.22 -6.97 -12.99
C GLU A 20 -7.43 -6.42 -11.78
N VAL A 21 -8.09 -5.73 -10.85
CA VAL A 21 -7.45 -5.23 -9.62
C VAL A 21 -7.27 -6.40 -8.65
N VAL A 22 -6.24 -7.21 -8.88
CA VAL A 22 -5.88 -8.33 -8.01
C VAL A 22 -4.77 -7.90 -7.04
N SER A 23 -5.15 -7.60 -5.79
CA SER A 23 -4.23 -7.16 -4.72
C SER A 23 -3.26 -8.26 -4.26
N ASP A 24 -3.51 -9.51 -4.65
CA ASP A 24 -2.72 -10.69 -4.32
C ASP A 24 -1.79 -11.10 -5.48
N HIS A 25 -1.56 -10.26 -6.49
CA HIS A 25 -0.61 -10.54 -7.57
C HIS A 25 0.43 -9.42 -7.73
N CYS A 26 1.64 -9.80 -8.12
CA CYS A 26 2.76 -8.89 -8.27
C CYS A 26 2.52 -7.97 -9.47
N PRO A 27 2.56 -6.64 -9.30
CA PRO A 27 2.33 -5.71 -10.40
C PRO A 27 3.42 -5.76 -11.48
N ASN A 28 4.60 -6.32 -11.18
CA ASN A 28 5.72 -6.39 -12.12
C ASN A 28 5.76 -7.71 -12.93
N CYS A 29 5.28 -8.82 -12.38
CA CYS A 29 5.40 -10.14 -13.04
C CYS A 29 4.11 -10.96 -13.04
N GLY A 30 3.06 -10.52 -12.34
CA GLY A 30 1.80 -11.25 -12.22
C GLY A 30 1.88 -12.51 -11.36
N ALA A 31 2.94 -12.72 -10.57
CA ALA A 31 3.01 -13.86 -9.65
C ALA A 31 2.14 -13.61 -8.40
N PRO A 32 1.47 -14.63 -7.84
CA PRO A 32 0.66 -14.48 -6.63
C PRO A 32 1.54 -14.06 -5.44
N LEU A 33 1.24 -12.91 -4.86
CA LEU A 33 1.80 -12.39 -3.63
C LEU A 33 1.03 -12.92 -2.42
N LYS A 34 1.77 -13.41 -1.43
CA LYS A 34 1.19 -13.57 -0.10
C LYS A 34 1.01 -12.18 0.51
N ILE A 35 -0.20 -11.86 0.97
CA ILE A 35 -0.58 -10.57 1.61
C ILE A 35 0.07 -10.40 3.00
N SER A 36 1.28 -10.91 3.20
CA SER A 36 2.14 -10.48 4.31
C SER A 36 2.88 -9.21 3.89
N ALA A 37 3.51 -8.51 4.83
CA ALA A 37 4.35 -7.32 4.58
C ALA A 37 5.62 -7.66 3.77
N VAL A 38 5.43 -8.21 2.58
CA VAL A 38 6.46 -8.65 1.66
C VAL A 38 6.99 -7.42 0.98
N SER A 39 8.22 -7.04 1.34
CA SER A 39 8.91 -5.90 0.74
C SER A 39 9.47 -6.20 -0.65
N GLU A 40 9.50 -7.46 -1.06
CA GLU A 40 10.12 -7.92 -2.30
C GLU A 40 9.42 -9.15 -2.87
N CYS A 41 9.10 -9.17 -4.16
CA CYS A 41 8.50 -10.32 -4.81
C CYS A 41 9.52 -11.47 -4.93
N ASP A 42 9.24 -12.61 -4.30
CA ASP A 42 10.09 -13.81 -4.34
C ASP A 42 10.34 -14.37 -5.76
N TYR A 43 9.51 -14.00 -6.75
CA TYR A 43 9.59 -14.50 -8.11
C TYR A 43 10.46 -13.64 -9.02
N CYS A 44 10.28 -12.32 -8.99
CA CYS A 44 10.98 -11.39 -9.89
C CYS A 44 11.94 -10.44 -9.18
N GLY A 45 12.03 -10.50 -7.84
CA GLY A 45 12.85 -9.61 -7.03
C GLY A 45 12.34 -8.16 -7.01
N ALA A 46 11.11 -7.90 -7.45
CA ALA A 46 10.56 -6.54 -7.47
C ALA A 46 10.34 -6.04 -6.05
N ASN A 47 10.92 -4.90 -5.69
CA ASN A 47 10.65 -4.24 -4.42
C ASN A 47 9.21 -3.72 -4.38
N LEU A 48 8.39 -4.28 -3.49
CA LEU A 48 6.98 -3.95 -3.30
C LEU A 48 6.78 -2.92 -2.17
N SER A 49 7.75 -2.77 -1.26
CA SER A 49 7.65 -1.85 -0.12
C SER A 49 7.70 -0.38 -0.52
N ARG A 50 8.21 -0.07 -1.71
CA ARG A 50 8.34 1.30 -2.22
C ARG A 50 7.71 1.44 -3.60
N SER A 51 6.50 0.95 -3.79
CA SER A 51 5.75 1.36 -4.97
C SER A 51 5.39 2.85 -4.81
N PRO A 52 6.00 3.77 -5.59
CA PRO A 52 5.87 5.22 -5.40
C PRO A 52 4.43 5.71 -5.56
N ASN A 53 3.56 4.84 -6.11
CA ASN A 53 2.17 5.14 -6.38
C ASN A 53 1.17 4.63 -5.34
N GLN A 54 1.64 4.03 -4.25
CA GLN A 54 0.80 3.47 -3.22
C GLN A 54 0.71 4.36 -1.98
N TRP A 55 -0.37 4.21 -1.22
CA TRP A 55 -0.48 4.76 0.12
C TRP A 55 0.31 3.89 1.09
N VAL A 56 1.13 4.51 1.92
CA VAL A 56 1.92 3.82 2.94
C VAL A 56 1.46 4.32 4.31
N LEU A 57 1.28 3.41 5.26
CA LEU A 57 1.03 3.77 6.65
C LEU A 57 2.29 4.43 7.23
N ASP A 58 2.16 5.67 7.67
CA ASP A 58 3.24 6.48 8.24
C ASP A 58 3.25 6.39 9.76
N THR A 59 2.13 6.71 10.41
CA THR A 59 1.99 6.60 11.87
C THR A 59 0.70 5.89 12.29
N TYR A 60 0.77 5.26 13.45
CA TYR A 60 -0.35 4.65 14.16
C TYR A 60 -0.30 5.12 15.61
N ASP A 61 -1.32 5.87 16.01
CA ASP A 61 -1.38 6.53 17.31
C ASP A 61 -2.63 6.08 18.09
N VAL A 62 -2.46 5.80 19.37
CA VAL A 62 -3.57 5.51 20.28
C VAL A 62 -4.04 6.83 20.88
N VAL A 63 -5.06 7.42 20.26
CA VAL A 63 -5.70 8.65 20.74
C VAL A 63 -6.90 8.35 21.63
N ASP A 64 -6.95 9.02 22.78
CA ASP A 64 -8.11 9.06 23.69
C ASP A 64 -9.23 9.92 23.09
N GLU A 65 -10.49 9.68 23.49
CA GLU A 65 -11.67 10.34 22.89
C GLU A 65 -11.63 11.88 22.95
N ASP A 66 -11.00 12.44 23.98
CA ASP A 66 -10.91 13.90 24.19
C ASP A 66 -9.99 14.60 23.17
N GLU A 67 -9.03 13.89 22.56
CA GLU A 67 -8.11 14.43 21.54
C GLU A 67 -8.64 14.28 20.10
N LEU A 68 -9.69 13.49 19.87
CA LEU A 68 -10.16 13.16 18.52
C LEU A 68 -10.98 14.27 17.84
N TYR A 69 -11.53 15.20 18.63
CA TYR A 69 -12.47 16.24 18.16
C TYR A 69 -11.96 17.67 18.29
N ASN A 70 -10.68 17.85 18.61
CA ASN A 70 -10.04 19.16 18.77
C ASN A 70 -9.12 19.48 17.59
#